data_AF-A0A3D3UNU4-F1
#
_entry.id   AF-A0A3D3UNU4-F1
#
_cell.length_a   1.000
_cell.length_b   1.000
_cell.length_c   1.000
_cell.angle_alpha   90.00
_cell.angle_beta   90.00
_cell.angle_gamma   90.00
#
_symmetry.space_group_name_H-M   'P 1'
#
loop_
_entity.id
_entity.type
_entity.pdbx_description
1 polymer ?
#
loop_
_entity_poly.entity_id
_entity_poly.type
_entity_poly.pdbx_seq_one_letter_code
_entity_poly.pdbx_strand_id
1 'polypeptide(L)'
;MSSPLRDALRRKLSFRTLAGFMFIAVVSAAAAPAQADWVQLAKLVASDGAAEDYFGVSVSISRDYAIVGAHQSWGASQPLDDGKAYIFKWDGAGWSQQQKLLASDGAAGDWFGQSVSISGDLAIVGAHGDDDNGSKSGSAYIFKWDGMSWVQQQKLLASDGAAGDRFGVSVSISGDLAIVGAYWDDDACPGDVACDSGSAYLLNLPGLISRACDYGPRPFDGALHADTWVNLEWRAGDFAVSHDVYLGDDFDDVNDGLDDTFRGNKTSTFLSTGFPESPYPDGLVRGTTYYWRVDEVNDAEPNSPWKGPIWSFTIQPSIAYNPVPADGADFVDLNVELGWSAGFSAALHTVYFGDNFEDVNNATEGLKQIAMTYTPELLELGKTYYLAGK
;
A
#
# COMPACT_ATOMS: atom_id res chain seq x y z
N MET A 1 -6.48 66.34 -55.40
CA MET A 1 -5.73 65.76 -54.26
C MET A 1 -6.40 64.44 -53.88
N SER A 2 -5.58 63.40 -53.70
CA SER A 2 -5.84 62.01 -53.26
C SER A 2 -6.87 61.13 -54.00
N SER A 3 -6.34 60.12 -54.69
CA SER A 3 -6.92 58.80 -55.04
C SER A 3 -6.59 57.80 -53.88
N PRO A 4 -7.07 56.52 -53.80
CA PRO A 4 -7.74 55.73 -54.85
C PRO A 4 -8.77 54.62 -54.46
N LEU A 5 -9.24 53.91 -55.51
CA LEU A 5 -9.56 52.46 -55.66
C LEU A 5 -10.89 51.92 -55.04
N ARG A 6 -11.97 51.60 -55.79
CA ARG A 6 -12.27 50.61 -56.88
C ARG A 6 -12.70 49.20 -56.38
N ASP A 7 -13.92 48.83 -56.81
CA ASP A 7 -14.40 47.49 -57.23
C ASP A 7 -14.47 46.33 -56.19
N ALA A 8 -15.47 45.44 -56.13
CA ALA A 8 -16.66 45.17 -56.93
C ALA A 8 -17.61 44.20 -56.18
N LEU A 9 -18.80 43.99 -56.78
CA LEU A 9 -19.75 42.88 -56.64
C LEU A 9 -20.95 43.01 -55.66
N ARG A 10 -22.07 43.36 -56.30
CA ARG A 10 -23.47 43.09 -55.96
C ARG A 10 -23.70 41.68 -55.38
N ARG A 11 -24.60 41.56 -54.38
CA ARG A 11 -25.83 40.72 -54.45
C ARG A 11 -26.74 40.92 -53.23
N LYS A 12 -28.01 40.61 -53.48
CA LYS A 12 -29.27 40.96 -52.79
C LYS A 12 -29.69 39.96 -51.68
N LEU A 13 -30.60 40.44 -50.80
CA LEU A 13 -31.80 39.78 -50.22
C LEU A 13 -31.70 38.66 -49.14
N SER A 14 -32.10 39.02 -47.90
CA SER A 14 -33.22 38.54 -47.05
C SER A 14 -33.50 37.05 -46.67
N PHE A 15 -34.01 36.89 -45.42
CA PHE A 15 -34.84 35.85 -44.72
C PHE A 15 -34.09 35.09 -43.58
N ARG A 16 -34.62 34.72 -42.39
CA ARG A 16 -35.81 35.00 -41.54
C ARG A 16 -35.61 34.26 -40.18
N THR A 17 -36.27 34.73 -39.11
CA THR A 17 -36.70 34.11 -37.82
C THR A 17 -35.82 33.07 -37.10
N LEU A 18 -35.50 33.32 -35.81
CA LEU A 18 -35.07 32.29 -34.85
C LEU A 18 -36.12 32.14 -33.74
N ALA A 19 -36.77 30.98 -33.70
CA ALA A 19 -37.65 30.57 -32.60
C ALA A 19 -36.81 30.36 -31.33
N GLY A 20 -37.28 30.92 -30.22
CA GLY A 20 -36.70 30.66 -28.90
C GLY A 20 -36.92 29.21 -28.49
N PHE A 21 -35.85 28.45 -28.38
CA PHE A 21 -35.85 27.18 -27.66
C PHE A 21 -35.71 27.49 -26.17
N MET A 22 -36.82 27.39 -25.44
CA MET A 22 -36.79 27.29 -23.98
C MET A 22 -36.24 25.90 -23.65
N PHE A 23 -34.95 25.82 -23.30
CA PHE A 23 -34.42 24.65 -22.63
C PHE A 23 -35.04 24.61 -21.23
N ILE A 24 -36.00 23.71 -21.02
CA ILE A 24 -36.31 23.24 -19.66
C ILE A 24 -35.09 22.42 -19.25
N ALA A 25 -34.20 23.02 -18.47
CA ALA A 25 -33.22 22.26 -17.71
C ALA A 25 -34.00 21.39 -16.72
N VAL A 26 -34.16 20.11 -17.04
CA VAL A 26 -34.41 19.11 -16.00
C VAL A 26 -33.12 19.03 -15.22
N VAL A 27 -33.01 19.85 -14.17
CA VAL A 27 -32.08 19.59 -13.10
C VAL A 27 -32.61 18.32 -12.45
N SER A 28 -32.13 17.15 -12.89
CA SER A 28 -32.24 15.98 -12.04
C SER A 28 -31.44 16.34 -10.81
N ALA A 29 -32.11 16.58 -9.68
CA ALA A 29 -31.44 16.52 -8.41
C ALA A 29 -30.75 15.16 -8.39
N ALA A 30 -29.41 15.14 -8.44
CA ALA A 30 -28.66 13.94 -8.12
C ALA A 30 -29.18 13.53 -6.74
N ALA A 31 -29.81 12.36 -6.65
CA ALA A 31 -30.21 11.82 -5.38
C ALA A 31 -28.97 11.86 -4.48
N ALA A 32 -29.09 12.48 -3.31
CA ALA A 32 -28.02 12.44 -2.32
C ALA A 32 -27.57 10.97 -2.18
N PRO A 33 -26.26 10.69 -2.15
CA PRO A 33 -25.79 9.32 -2.03
C PRO A 33 -26.51 8.69 -0.84
N ALA A 34 -27.14 7.53 -1.07
CA ALA A 34 -27.81 6.79 -0.01
C ALA A 34 -26.82 6.64 1.14
N GLN A 35 -27.24 7.04 2.35
CA GLN A 35 -26.39 6.98 3.52
C GLN A 35 -25.94 5.54 3.71
N ALA A 36 -24.63 5.30 3.57
CA ALA A 36 -24.06 3.98 3.76
C ALA A 36 -24.26 3.58 5.22
N ASP A 37 -25.03 2.51 5.43
CA ASP A 37 -25.22 1.96 6.75
C ASP A 37 -23.89 1.37 7.24
N TRP A 38 -23.57 1.62 8.52
CA TRP A 38 -22.43 1.01 9.17
C TRP A 38 -22.69 -0.49 9.31
N VAL A 39 -21.95 -1.30 8.57
CA VAL A 39 -22.03 -2.76 8.59
C VAL A 39 -20.77 -3.37 9.20
N GLN A 40 -20.95 -4.45 9.95
CA GLN A 40 -19.81 -5.22 10.45
C GLN A 40 -19.16 -5.97 9.27
N LEU A 41 -17.90 -5.61 8.94
CA LEU A 41 -17.13 -6.26 7.88
C LEU A 41 -16.48 -7.56 8.33
N ALA A 42 -15.95 -7.59 9.56
CA ALA A 42 -15.23 -8.75 10.09
C ALA A 42 -15.28 -8.78 11.62
N LYS A 43 -14.97 -9.95 12.20
CA LYS A 43 -14.64 -10.11 13.62
C LYS A 43 -13.23 -10.71 13.69
N LEU A 44 -12.26 -9.94 14.18
CA LEU A 44 -10.88 -10.39 14.31
C LEU A 44 -10.70 -11.17 15.61
N VAL A 45 -9.94 -12.26 15.56
CA VAL A 45 -9.57 -13.10 16.70
C VAL A 45 -8.11 -13.53 16.55
N ALA A 46 -7.38 -13.63 17.66
CA ALA A 46 -6.04 -14.21 17.65
C ALA A 46 -6.09 -15.70 17.30
N SER A 47 -5.15 -16.15 16.47
CA SER A 47 -5.04 -17.56 16.06
C SER A 47 -4.73 -18.51 17.21
N ASP A 48 -4.14 -17.99 18.29
CA ASP A 48 -3.79 -18.70 19.52
C ASP A 48 -4.46 -18.11 20.77
N GLY A 49 -5.58 -17.40 20.62
CA GLY A 49 -6.24 -16.74 21.74
C GLY A 49 -6.61 -17.70 22.88
N ALA A 50 -6.17 -17.36 24.09
CA ALA A 50 -6.44 -18.08 25.33
C ALA A 50 -7.27 -17.25 26.31
N ALA A 51 -7.68 -17.88 27.41
CA ALA A 51 -8.32 -17.16 28.51
C ALA A 51 -7.35 -16.13 29.10
N GLU A 52 -7.86 -14.94 29.42
CA GLU A 52 -7.09 -13.85 30.06
C GLU A 52 -5.98 -13.23 29.20
N ASP A 53 -5.97 -13.45 27.88
CA ASP A 53 -5.06 -12.75 26.96
C ASP A 53 -5.48 -11.29 26.68
N TYR A 54 -6.71 -10.91 27.08
CA TYR A 54 -7.32 -9.58 26.85
C TYR A 54 -7.11 -9.04 25.42
N PHE A 55 -7.15 -9.93 24.43
CA PHE A 55 -7.10 -9.55 23.03
C PHE A 55 -8.19 -8.51 22.73
N GLY A 56 -7.78 -7.38 22.15
CA GLY A 56 -8.66 -6.24 21.92
C GLY A 56 -8.62 -5.17 23.02
N VAL A 57 -7.69 -5.26 23.99
CA VAL A 57 -7.50 -4.20 25.02
C VAL A 57 -7.18 -2.84 24.37
N SER A 58 -6.43 -2.87 23.27
CA SER A 58 -6.10 -1.69 22.48
C SER A 58 -6.11 -2.07 21.01
N VAL A 59 -6.52 -1.13 20.17
CA VAL A 59 -6.66 -1.34 18.73
C VAL A 59 -6.21 -0.09 18.00
N SER A 60 -5.61 -0.28 16.83
CA SER A 60 -5.36 0.77 15.86
C SER A 60 -5.41 0.19 14.45
N ILE A 61 -5.74 1.01 13.46
CA ILE A 61 -5.88 0.59 12.07
C ILE A 61 -5.27 1.66 11.17
N SER A 62 -4.45 1.23 10.21
CA SER A 62 -3.90 2.05 9.15
C SER A 62 -3.97 1.24 7.86
N ARG A 63 -4.73 1.75 6.90
CA ARG A 63 -4.96 1.12 5.59
C ARG A 63 -5.52 -0.30 5.72
N ASP A 64 -4.83 -1.26 5.14
CA ASP A 64 -5.05 -2.69 5.12
C ASP A 64 -4.40 -3.39 6.31
N TYR A 65 -3.82 -2.67 7.28
CA TYR A 65 -3.30 -3.24 8.51
C TYR A 65 -4.11 -2.80 9.73
N ALA A 66 -4.39 -3.76 10.61
CA ALA A 66 -4.91 -3.50 11.95
C ALA A 66 -3.94 -4.10 12.97
N ILE A 67 -3.66 -3.36 14.04
CA ILE A 67 -2.94 -3.88 15.20
C ILE A 67 -3.90 -4.03 16.36
N VAL A 68 -3.81 -5.17 17.05
CA VAL A 68 -4.62 -5.48 18.22
C VAL A 68 -3.70 -5.89 19.36
N GLY A 69 -3.77 -5.15 20.45
CA GLY A 69 -3.06 -5.45 21.69
C GLY A 69 -3.72 -6.56 22.49
N ALA A 70 -2.91 -7.31 23.22
CA ALA A 70 -3.29 -8.41 24.09
C ALA A 70 -2.31 -8.49 25.26
N HIS A 71 -2.44 -7.56 26.22
CA HIS A 71 -1.72 -7.67 27.49
C HIS A 71 -2.37 -8.77 28.33
N GLN A 72 -1.60 -9.69 28.89
CA GLN A 72 -2.15 -10.68 29.81
C GLN A 72 -2.30 -10.05 31.21
N SER A 73 -3.33 -10.42 31.98
CA SER A 73 -3.44 -9.94 33.36
C SER A 73 -2.71 -10.81 34.37
N TRP A 74 -2.45 -10.18 35.51
CA TRP A 74 -1.97 -10.83 36.72
C TRP A 74 -3.01 -11.84 37.28
N GLY A 75 -2.82 -13.13 36.97
CA GLY A 75 -3.61 -14.25 37.49
C GLY A 75 -2.74 -15.40 38.02
N ALA A 76 -3.05 -15.92 39.21
CA ALA A 76 -2.21 -16.82 40.01
C ALA A 76 -1.99 -18.26 39.46
N SER A 77 -2.23 -18.52 38.18
CA SER A 77 -2.24 -19.90 37.65
C SER A 77 -1.63 -20.10 36.26
N GLN A 78 -0.92 -19.13 35.69
CA GLN A 78 -0.11 -19.31 34.48
C GLN A 78 1.26 -18.65 34.66
N PRO A 79 2.34 -19.14 34.02
CA PRO A 79 3.60 -18.41 33.96
C PRO A 79 3.31 -17.04 33.34
N LEU A 80 3.70 -15.97 34.03
CA LEU A 80 3.56 -14.58 33.60
C LEU A 80 4.17 -14.44 32.20
N ASP A 81 3.32 -14.20 31.20
CA ASP A 81 3.74 -13.90 29.84
C ASP A 81 4.05 -12.40 29.73
N ASP A 82 4.90 -12.03 28.78
CA ASP A 82 5.34 -10.65 28.54
C ASP A 82 4.25 -9.78 27.88
N GLY A 83 3.22 -10.42 27.32
CA GLY A 83 2.13 -9.78 26.58
C GLY A 83 2.40 -9.76 25.08
N LYS A 84 1.37 -9.50 24.26
CA LYS A 84 1.44 -9.70 22.81
C LYS A 84 0.71 -8.59 22.06
N ALA A 85 1.11 -8.36 20.81
CA ALA A 85 0.31 -7.60 19.86
C ALA A 85 0.16 -8.39 18.55
N TYR A 86 -0.93 -8.19 17.82
CA TYR A 86 -1.25 -8.95 16.62
C TYR A 86 -1.50 -8.00 15.46
N ILE A 87 -0.80 -8.23 14.36
CA ILE A 87 -1.07 -7.56 13.09
C ILE A 87 -2.03 -8.41 12.27
N PHE A 88 -3.11 -7.79 11.81
CA PHE A 88 -4.02 -8.32 10.81
C PHE A 88 -3.85 -7.55 9.51
N LYS A 89 -3.97 -8.24 8.39
CA LYS A 89 -3.89 -7.67 7.06
C LYS A 89 -5.18 -7.94 6.26
N TRP A 90 -5.66 -6.93 5.56
CA TRP A 90 -6.69 -7.04 4.53
C TRP A 90 -6.04 -7.36 3.18
N ASP A 91 -6.58 -8.37 2.49
CA ASP A 91 -6.07 -8.83 1.19
C ASP A 91 -6.97 -8.46 0.00
N GLY A 92 -8.03 -7.69 0.23
CA GLY A 92 -9.05 -7.38 -0.78
C GLY A 92 -10.34 -8.21 -0.64
N ALA A 93 -10.27 -9.36 0.01
CA ALA A 93 -11.40 -10.25 0.23
C ALA A 93 -11.74 -10.45 1.72
N GLY A 94 -10.72 -10.42 2.60
CA GLY A 94 -10.87 -10.70 4.01
C GLY A 94 -9.73 -10.14 4.87
N TRP A 95 -9.97 -10.12 6.18
CA TRP A 95 -8.92 -9.87 7.17
C TRP A 95 -8.33 -11.19 7.65
N SER A 96 -7.01 -11.29 7.69
CA SER A 96 -6.29 -12.45 8.24
C SER A 96 -5.18 -11.98 9.18
N GLN A 97 -4.81 -12.80 10.17
CA GLN A 97 -3.69 -12.50 11.05
C GLN A 97 -2.38 -12.66 10.26
N GLN A 98 -1.66 -11.56 10.06
CA GLN A 98 -0.37 -11.53 9.39
C GLN A 98 0.76 -11.96 10.33
N GLN A 99 0.78 -11.42 11.56
CA GLN A 99 1.89 -11.64 12.47
C GLN A 99 1.49 -11.43 13.93
N LYS A 100 2.18 -12.13 14.82
CA LYS A 100 2.20 -11.86 16.26
C LYS A 100 3.52 -11.18 16.60
N LEU A 101 3.45 -10.04 17.27
CA LEU A 101 4.58 -9.25 17.74
C LEU A 101 4.85 -9.58 19.20
N LEU A 102 6.13 -9.75 19.51
CA LEU A 102 6.68 -9.96 20.84
C LEU A 102 7.82 -8.96 21.04
N ALA A 103 8.02 -8.49 22.27
CA ALA A 103 9.21 -7.73 22.61
C ALA A 103 10.44 -8.64 22.53
N SER A 104 11.55 -8.15 21.98
CA SER A 104 12.80 -8.92 21.88
C SER A 104 13.37 -9.34 23.25
N ASP A 105 13.03 -8.58 24.28
CA ASP A 105 13.49 -8.70 25.67
C ASP A 105 12.33 -8.84 26.65
N GLY A 106 11.14 -9.23 26.15
CA GLY A 106 9.93 -9.26 26.96
C GLY A 106 10.07 -10.15 28.21
N ALA A 107 9.63 -9.59 29.34
CA ALA A 107 9.64 -10.23 30.63
C ALA A 107 8.24 -10.27 31.27
N ALA A 108 8.12 -11.22 32.19
CA ALA A 108 6.96 -11.41 33.04
C ALA A 108 6.57 -10.11 33.77
N GLY A 109 5.46 -9.51 33.37
CA GLY A 109 4.95 -8.30 34.03
C GLY A 109 5.19 -7.00 33.27
N ASP A 110 5.78 -7.05 32.07
CA ASP A 110 6.02 -5.85 31.25
C ASP A 110 4.75 -5.31 30.59
N TRP A 111 3.76 -6.20 30.41
CA TRP A 111 2.43 -5.92 29.86
C TRP A 111 2.52 -5.33 28.44
N PHE A 112 3.38 -5.93 27.60
CA PHE A 112 3.49 -5.63 26.18
C PHE A 112 2.12 -5.81 25.51
N GLY A 113 1.76 -4.89 24.62
CA GLY A 113 0.46 -4.90 23.97
C GLY A 113 -0.66 -4.26 24.80
N GLN A 114 -0.34 -3.61 25.93
CA GLN A 114 -1.32 -2.78 26.65
C GLN A 114 -1.88 -1.67 25.76
N SER A 115 -1.00 -0.99 25.03
CA SER A 115 -1.34 0.07 24.09
C SER A 115 -0.64 -0.18 22.77
N VAL A 116 -1.35 0.03 21.66
CA VAL A 116 -0.82 -0.15 20.31
C VAL A 116 -1.22 1.02 19.43
N SER A 117 -0.37 1.38 18.47
CA SER A 117 -0.73 2.26 17.36
C SER A 117 0.02 1.86 16.10
N ILE A 118 -0.60 2.02 14.93
CA ILE A 118 0.01 1.70 13.63
C ILE A 118 -0.19 2.87 12.65
N SER A 119 0.82 3.15 11.83
CA SER A 119 0.82 4.16 10.78
C SER A 119 1.69 3.69 9.63
N GLY A 120 1.08 3.32 8.50
CA GLY A 120 1.80 2.84 7.34
C GLY A 120 2.56 1.54 7.64
N ASP A 121 3.88 1.59 7.48
CA ASP A 121 4.83 0.50 7.74
C ASP A 121 5.40 0.52 9.16
N LEU A 122 4.96 1.44 10.04
CA LEU A 122 5.41 1.54 11.43
C LEU A 122 4.30 1.17 12.41
N ALA A 123 4.68 0.45 13.46
CA ALA A 123 3.81 0.18 14.61
C ALA A 123 4.57 0.48 15.91
N ILE A 124 3.85 1.00 16.90
CA ILE A 124 4.35 1.19 18.26
C ILE A 124 3.52 0.34 19.23
N VAL A 125 4.20 -0.35 20.14
CA VAL A 125 3.58 -1.17 21.18
C VAL A 125 4.14 -0.79 22.54
N GLY A 126 3.26 -0.46 23.48
CA GLY A 126 3.62 -0.10 24.84
C GLY A 126 3.75 -1.31 25.77
N ALA A 127 4.70 -1.23 26.70
CA ALA A 127 5.00 -2.21 27.75
C ALA A 127 5.31 -1.46 29.05
N HIS A 128 4.27 -0.94 29.70
CA HIS A 128 4.44 0.02 30.79
C HIS A 128 4.82 -0.60 32.15
N GLY A 129 4.90 -1.94 32.22
CA GLY A 129 5.39 -2.66 33.39
C GLY A 129 6.89 -2.95 33.35
N ASP A 130 7.54 -2.74 32.20
CA ASP A 130 8.97 -2.93 31.98
C ASP A 130 9.80 -2.16 33.01
N ASP A 131 10.90 -2.77 33.47
CA ASP A 131 11.66 -2.29 34.62
C ASP A 131 13.13 -1.93 34.34
N ASP A 132 13.49 -1.77 33.07
CA ASP A 132 14.86 -1.49 32.62
C ASP A 132 15.46 -0.19 33.17
N ASN A 133 14.63 0.83 33.42
CA ASN A 133 15.06 2.13 33.98
C ASN A 133 14.55 2.36 35.41
N GLY A 134 14.10 1.30 36.08
CA GLY A 134 13.51 1.33 37.42
C GLY A 134 12.22 0.51 37.46
N SER A 135 11.84 0.04 38.65
CA SER A 135 10.63 -0.79 38.81
C SER A 135 9.40 -0.14 38.14
N LYS A 136 8.90 -0.74 37.06
CA LYS A 136 7.76 -0.24 36.26
C LYS A 136 7.99 1.17 35.70
N SER A 137 9.22 1.48 35.30
CA SER A 137 9.54 2.70 34.54
C SER A 137 8.86 2.70 33.18
N GLY A 138 8.66 1.51 32.61
CA GLY A 138 7.96 1.28 31.36
C GLY A 138 8.80 1.51 30.11
N SER A 139 8.33 0.94 29.00
CA SER A 139 8.95 0.97 27.68
C SER A 139 7.91 1.04 26.57
N ALA A 140 8.35 1.43 25.36
CA ALA A 140 7.59 1.25 24.12
C ALA A 140 8.50 0.71 23.01
N TYR A 141 7.93 0.00 22.05
CA TYR A 141 8.69 -0.71 21.01
C TYR A 141 8.20 -0.31 19.62
N ILE A 142 9.13 0.05 18.75
CA ILE A 142 8.87 0.35 17.34
C ILE A 142 9.12 -0.90 16.51
N PHE A 143 8.11 -1.28 15.74
CA PHE A 143 8.19 -2.31 14.70
C PHE A 143 8.05 -1.65 13.34
N LYS A 144 8.79 -2.17 12.36
CA LYS A 144 8.73 -1.74 10.97
C LYS A 144 8.49 -2.92 10.05
N TRP A 145 7.60 -2.76 9.08
CA TRP A 145 7.44 -3.70 7.98
C TRP A 145 8.61 -3.60 7.00
N ASP A 146 9.29 -4.72 6.73
CA ASP A 146 10.44 -4.79 5.82
C ASP A 146 10.09 -5.28 4.40
N GLY A 147 8.80 -5.49 4.11
CA GLY A 147 8.32 -6.11 2.87
C GLY A 147 7.90 -7.57 3.05
N MET A 148 8.39 -8.24 4.10
CA MET A 148 8.11 -9.66 4.39
C MET A 148 7.55 -9.87 5.80
N SER A 149 8.03 -9.12 6.78
CA SER A 149 7.69 -9.24 8.19
C SER A 149 7.77 -7.91 8.94
N TRP A 150 7.08 -7.83 10.07
CA TRP A 150 7.22 -6.75 11.05
C TRP A 150 8.41 -7.05 11.95
N VAL A 151 9.43 -6.20 11.89
CA VAL A 151 10.70 -6.36 12.61
C VAL A 151 10.84 -5.25 13.64
N GLN A 152 11.15 -5.60 14.88
CA GLN A 152 11.45 -4.61 15.93
C GLN A 152 12.68 -3.80 15.54
N GLN A 153 12.54 -2.49 15.44
CA GLN A 153 13.62 -1.56 15.10
C GLN A 153 14.26 -0.95 16.34
N GLN A 154 13.43 -0.65 17.34
CA GLN A 154 13.88 0.14 18.48
C GLN A 154 13.03 -0.12 19.73
N LYS A 155 13.69 -0.18 20.90
CA LYS A 155 13.07 0.01 22.21
C LYS A 155 13.23 1.48 22.62
N LEU A 156 12.15 2.07 23.08
CA LEU A 156 12.04 3.46 23.53
C LEU A 156 11.92 3.45 25.05
N LEU A 157 12.80 4.23 25.68
CA LEU A 157 12.81 4.50 27.12
C LEU A 157 12.60 6.01 27.32
N ALA A 158 11.92 6.39 28.40
CA ALA A 158 11.90 7.79 28.83
C ALA A 158 13.32 8.26 29.16
N SER A 159 13.69 9.47 28.73
CA SER A 159 15.03 10.02 28.97
C SER A 159 15.37 10.25 30.45
N ASP A 160 14.32 10.43 31.25
CA ASP A 160 14.28 10.70 32.68
C ASP A 160 13.59 9.57 33.45
N GLY A 161 13.26 8.45 32.79
CA GLY A 161 12.42 7.40 33.38
C GLY A 161 12.91 6.95 34.75
N ALA A 162 11.98 6.89 35.68
CA ALA A 162 12.15 6.51 37.07
C ALA A 162 11.17 5.40 37.45
N ALA A 163 11.31 4.89 38.68
CA ALA A 163 10.49 3.81 39.17
C ALA A 163 9.04 4.27 39.38
N GLY A 164 8.13 3.75 38.55
CA GLY A 164 6.69 3.98 38.68
C GLY A 164 6.08 4.81 37.56
N ASP A 165 6.87 5.46 36.71
CA ASP A 165 6.36 6.43 35.73
C ASP A 165 5.44 5.82 34.68
N ARG A 166 5.61 4.51 34.40
CA ARG A 166 4.82 3.72 33.45
C ARG A 166 4.82 4.31 32.03
N PHE A 167 5.99 4.68 31.53
CA PHE A 167 6.19 5.03 30.14
C PHE A 167 5.64 3.91 29.23
N GLY A 168 4.89 4.27 28.19
CA GLY A 168 4.26 3.28 27.31
C GLY A 168 2.87 2.83 27.76
N VAL A 169 2.26 3.48 28.76
CA VAL A 169 0.85 3.20 29.13
C VAL A 169 -0.11 3.55 27.99
N SER A 170 0.25 4.57 27.20
CA SER A 170 -0.48 5.05 26.04
C SER A 170 0.51 5.45 24.98
N VAL A 171 0.24 5.04 23.73
CA VAL A 171 1.10 5.32 22.58
C VAL A 171 0.24 5.82 21.43
N SER A 172 0.80 6.69 20.60
CA SER A 172 0.25 7.04 19.30
C SER A 172 1.40 7.28 18.32
N ILE A 173 1.21 6.88 17.07
CA ILE A 173 2.17 7.12 15.99
C ILE A 173 1.44 7.65 14.76
N SER A 174 2.04 8.65 14.11
CA SER A 174 1.56 9.24 12.87
C SER A 174 2.79 9.62 12.03
N GLY A 175 3.02 8.90 10.93
CA GLY A 175 4.25 9.04 10.16
C GLY A 175 5.48 8.66 11.00
N ASP A 176 6.50 9.53 11.04
CA ASP A 176 7.72 9.38 11.84
C ASP A 176 7.59 9.93 13.27
N LEU A 177 6.44 10.48 13.62
CA LEU A 177 6.23 11.09 14.93
C LEU A 177 5.49 10.11 15.83
N ALA A 178 6.13 9.74 16.94
CA ALA A 178 5.52 8.98 18.01
C ALA A 178 5.32 9.85 19.24
N ILE A 179 4.24 9.62 19.98
CA ILE A 179 4.04 10.16 21.32
C ILE A 179 3.77 9.03 22.29
N VAL A 180 4.41 9.09 23.46
CA VAL A 180 4.30 8.07 24.51
C VAL A 180 3.97 8.75 25.84
N GLY A 181 2.97 8.23 26.55
CA GLY A 181 2.56 8.75 27.86
C GLY A 181 3.21 7.97 29.01
N ALA A 182 3.47 8.69 30.11
CA ALA A 182 3.90 8.18 31.41
C ALA A 182 3.08 8.90 32.48
N TYR A 183 1.90 8.38 32.82
CA TYR A 183 0.91 9.11 33.62
C TYR A 183 1.23 9.19 35.12
N TRP A 184 2.24 8.45 35.59
CA TRP A 184 2.72 8.45 36.97
C TRP A 184 4.05 9.18 37.15
N ASP A 185 4.54 9.83 36.10
CA ASP A 185 5.73 10.67 36.16
C ASP A 185 5.54 11.90 37.08
N ASP A 186 6.55 12.24 37.88
CA ASP A 186 6.49 13.25 38.95
C ASP A 186 7.37 14.50 38.75
N ASP A 187 7.99 14.63 37.57
CA ASP A 187 8.97 15.67 37.26
C ASP A 187 8.44 17.11 37.37
N ALA A 188 7.12 17.32 37.26
CA ALA A 188 6.53 18.64 37.42
C ALA A 188 6.51 19.12 38.88
N CYS A 189 6.75 18.25 39.87
CA CYS A 189 6.85 18.62 41.29
C CYS A 189 8.05 17.96 42.00
N PRO A 190 9.30 18.41 41.74
CA PRO A 190 10.48 17.80 42.33
C PRO A 190 10.44 17.81 43.88
N GLY A 191 10.50 16.62 44.48
CA GLY A 191 10.53 16.42 45.94
C GLY A 191 9.20 16.04 46.59
N ASP A 192 8.12 15.91 45.82
CA ASP A 192 6.85 15.35 46.28
C ASP A 192 6.56 14.00 45.59
N VAL A 193 6.97 12.91 46.24
CA VAL A 193 6.82 11.52 45.77
C VAL A 193 5.37 11.04 45.61
N ALA A 194 4.38 11.89 45.86
CA ALA A 194 2.95 11.61 45.66
C ALA A 194 2.37 12.35 44.44
N CYS A 195 3.19 13.12 43.72
CA CYS A 195 2.76 13.90 42.58
C CYS A 195 2.85 13.06 41.30
N ASP A 196 1.81 12.29 40.98
CA ASP A 196 1.67 11.65 39.66
C ASP A 196 1.24 12.69 38.59
N SER A 197 2.08 13.70 38.33
CA SER A 197 1.76 14.81 37.41
C SER A 197 1.59 14.38 35.96
N GLY A 198 2.26 13.29 35.59
CA GLY A 198 2.31 12.70 34.28
C GLY A 198 3.14 13.50 33.26
N SER A 199 3.72 12.75 32.32
CA SER A 199 4.47 13.29 31.18
C SER A 199 4.05 12.65 29.86
N ALA A 200 4.30 13.38 28.77
CA ALA A 200 4.11 12.91 27.41
C ALA A 200 5.35 13.23 26.58
N TYR A 201 5.95 12.19 26.00
CA TYR A 201 7.21 12.25 25.30
C TYR A 201 6.96 12.21 23.81
N LEU A 202 7.42 13.23 23.09
CA LEU A 202 7.37 13.29 21.64
C LEU A 202 8.70 12.81 21.06
N LEU A 203 8.66 11.78 20.24
CA LEU A 203 9.83 11.16 19.64
C LEU A 203 9.76 11.27 18.12
N ASN A 204 10.83 11.80 17.54
CA ASN A 204 11.07 11.70 16.11
C ASN A 204 11.77 10.37 15.83
N LEU A 205 11.34 9.65 14.79
CA LEU A 205 11.93 8.38 14.34
C LEU A 205 12.70 8.57 13.01
N PRO A 206 13.75 9.41 12.98
CA PRO A 206 14.45 9.72 11.75
C PRO A 206 15.17 8.48 11.20
N GLY A 207 14.98 8.21 9.90
CA GLY A 207 15.59 7.07 9.22
C GLY A 207 14.78 5.78 9.25
N LEU A 208 13.59 5.78 9.86
CA LEU A 208 12.71 4.61 9.91
C LEU A 208 11.53 4.65 8.94
N ILE A 209 11.37 5.67 8.09
CA ILE A 209 10.40 5.66 6.98
C ILE A 209 11.00 6.12 5.65
N SER A 210 10.69 5.37 4.60
CA SER A 210 10.46 5.95 3.27
C SER A 210 9.15 6.72 3.35
N ARG A 211 9.21 8.04 3.16
CA ARG A 211 8.08 8.96 3.31
C ARG A 211 6.91 8.60 2.37
N ALA A 212 5.69 8.87 2.85
CA ALA A 212 4.39 8.82 2.16
C ALA A 212 3.73 7.45 2.01
N CYS A 213 2.97 7.06 3.05
CA CYS A 213 2.06 5.94 2.90
C CYS A 213 0.83 6.04 3.82
N ASP A 214 -0.24 6.73 3.39
CA ASP A 214 -1.62 6.40 3.83
C ASP A 214 -2.68 6.17 2.73
N TYR A 215 -2.36 6.52 1.48
CA TYR A 215 -2.98 5.98 0.26
C TYR A 215 -1.83 5.78 -0.69
N GLY A 216 -1.22 4.59 -0.72
CA GLY A 216 -0.07 4.38 -1.59
C GLY A 216 -0.40 4.79 -3.03
N PRO A 217 0.63 4.93 -3.88
CA PRO A 217 0.44 5.24 -5.30
C PRO A 217 -0.78 4.51 -5.85
N ARG A 218 -1.63 5.18 -6.63
CA ARG A 218 -2.57 4.51 -7.51
C ARG A 218 -2.03 4.64 -8.90
N PRO A 219 -1.85 3.56 -9.67
CA PRO A 219 -1.95 2.17 -9.24
C PRO A 219 -0.92 1.82 -8.15
N PHE A 220 -1.24 0.84 -7.30
CA PHE A 220 -0.33 0.38 -6.24
C PHE A 220 0.97 -0.12 -6.85
N ASP A 221 2.06 -0.07 -6.08
CA ASP A 221 3.34 -0.61 -6.56
C ASP A 221 3.21 -2.10 -6.91
N GLY A 222 3.69 -2.46 -8.10
CA GLY A 222 3.56 -3.80 -8.69
C GLY A 222 2.16 -4.16 -9.21
N ALA A 223 1.23 -3.20 -9.28
CA ALA A 223 -0.15 -3.52 -9.68
C ALA A 223 -0.26 -3.94 -11.15
N LEU A 224 -1.15 -4.89 -11.41
CA LEU A 224 -1.55 -5.30 -12.76
C LEU A 224 -2.76 -4.49 -13.23
N HIS A 225 -2.66 -3.86 -14.40
CA HIS A 225 -3.72 -3.01 -14.96
C HIS A 225 -4.23 -3.56 -16.29
N ALA A 226 -5.54 -3.76 -16.43
CA ALA A 226 -6.12 -4.37 -17.62
C ALA A 226 -6.22 -3.41 -18.81
N ASP A 227 -6.44 -2.13 -18.52
CA ASP A 227 -6.59 -1.09 -19.53
C ASP A 227 -5.24 -0.58 -20.04
N THR A 228 -5.22 -0.04 -21.26
CA THR A 228 -4.03 0.60 -21.84
C THR A 228 -3.92 2.09 -21.47
N TRP A 229 -4.67 2.52 -20.46
CA TRP A 229 -4.66 3.86 -19.90
C TRP A 229 -4.72 3.74 -18.38
N VAL A 230 -4.14 4.69 -17.65
CA VAL A 230 -4.16 4.66 -16.18
C VAL A 230 -4.20 6.07 -15.61
N ASN A 231 -4.84 6.20 -14.44
CA ASN A 231 -4.71 7.37 -13.59
C ASN A 231 -3.66 7.10 -12.53
N LEU A 232 -2.55 7.82 -12.60
CA LEU A 232 -1.58 7.92 -11.54
C LEU A 232 -2.12 8.89 -10.49
N GLU A 233 -2.29 8.47 -9.25
CA GLU A 233 -2.72 9.32 -8.14
C GLU A 233 -1.76 9.13 -6.97
N TRP A 234 -1.36 10.22 -6.35
CA TRP A 234 -0.50 10.23 -5.18
C TRP A 234 -1.10 11.15 -4.11
N ARG A 235 -0.40 11.30 -2.99
CA ARG A 235 -0.71 12.29 -1.98
C ARG A 235 0.42 13.28 -1.87
N ALA A 236 0.06 14.55 -1.74
CA ALA A 236 1.01 15.58 -1.37
C ALA A 236 1.42 15.41 0.09
N GLY A 237 2.71 15.52 0.37
CA GLY A 237 3.25 15.68 1.70
C GLY A 237 2.95 17.06 2.27
N ASP A 238 3.04 17.18 3.60
CA ASP A 238 2.58 18.36 4.35
C ASP A 238 3.29 19.66 3.96
N PHE A 239 4.49 19.56 3.38
CA PHE A 239 5.30 20.71 2.94
C PHE A 239 5.32 20.89 1.42
N ALA A 240 4.65 20.03 0.64
CA ALA A 240 4.67 20.10 -0.82
C ALA A 240 3.78 21.25 -1.34
N VAL A 241 4.33 22.09 -2.20
CA VAL A 241 3.60 23.13 -2.96
C VAL A 241 3.25 22.62 -4.35
N SER A 242 4.13 21.82 -4.95
CA SER A 242 3.90 21.16 -6.23
C SER A 242 4.70 19.85 -6.33
N HIS A 243 4.56 19.17 -7.47
CA HIS A 243 5.03 17.80 -7.68
C HIS A 243 5.68 17.65 -9.04
N ASP A 244 6.96 17.29 -9.08
CA ASP A 244 7.66 16.89 -10.29
C ASP A 244 7.39 15.40 -10.56
N VAL A 245 6.69 15.10 -11.64
CA VAL A 245 6.22 13.73 -11.93
C VAL A 245 7.06 13.10 -13.04
N TYR A 246 7.50 11.87 -12.84
CA TYR A 246 8.30 11.08 -13.77
C TYR A 246 7.59 9.76 -14.09
N LEU A 247 7.60 9.33 -15.35
CA LEU A 247 6.99 8.08 -15.82
C LEU A 247 7.76 7.53 -17.02
N GLY A 248 8.18 6.26 -16.97
CA GLY A 248 8.94 5.57 -18.02
C GLY A 248 8.74 4.06 -17.97
N ASP A 249 9.32 3.32 -18.91
CA ASP A 249 9.40 1.85 -18.92
C ASP A 249 10.78 1.31 -18.51
N ASP A 250 11.74 2.22 -18.27
CA ASP A 250 13.04 1.92 -17.67
C ASP A 250 13.10 2.46 -16.23
N PHE A 251 13.61 1.64 -15.31
CA PHE A 251 13.68 1.98 -13.89
C PHE A 251 14.74 3.05 -13.61
N ASP A 252 15.92 2.92 -14.22
CA ASP A 252 17.07 3.79 -13.96
C ASP A 252 16.79 5.19 -14.52
N ASP A 253 16.18 5.29 -15.70
CA ASP A 253 15.81 6.57 -16.31
C ASP A 253 14.81 7.35 -15.41
N VAL A 254 13.83 6.64 -14.85
CA VAL A 254 12.85 7.20 -13.91
C VAL A 254 13.49 7.52 -12.56
N ASN A 255 14.46 6.73 -12.10
CA ASN A 255 15.22 6.99 -10.87
C ASN A 255 16.17 8.18 -11.00
N ASP A 256 16.73 8.43 -12.17
CA ASP A 256 17.64 9.54 -12.38
C ASP A 256 16.91 10.81 -12.83
N GLY A 257 15.63 10.66 -13.21
CA GLY A 257 14.76 11.77 -13.59
C GLY A 257 15.18 12.38 -14.92
N LEU A 258 15.54 11.54 -15.89
CA LEU A 258 15.95 11.99 -17.22
C LEU A 258 14.82 12.74 -17.93
N ASP A 259 15.16 13.67 -18.83
CA ASP A 259 14.22 14.59 -19.48
C ASP A 259 13.07 13.88 -20.21
N ASP A 260 13.31 12.68 -20.73
CA ASP A 260 12.32 11.87 -21.44
C ASP A 260 11.32 11.14 -20.53
N THR A 261 11.62 11.04 -19.22
CA THR A 261 10.69 10.51 -18.20
C THR A 261 9.86 11.60 -17.54
N PHE A 262 10.30 12.88 -17.59
CA PHE A 262 9.60 13.98 -16.93
C PHE A 262 8.23 14.28 -17.57
N ARG A 263 7.21 14.45 -16.73
CA ARG A 263 5.79 14.67 -17.09
C ARG A 263 5.25 16.01 -16.58
N GLY A 264 6.16 16.90 -16.17
CA GLY A 264 5.90 18.26 -15.75
C GLY A 264 5.65 18.41 -14.25
N ASN A 265 5.83 19.64 -13.77
CA ASN A 265 5.46 20.06 -12.42
C ASN A 265 3.95 20.24 -12.30
N LYS A 266 3.32 19.65 -11.28
CA LYS A 266 1.86 19.66 -11.08
C LYS A 266 1.49 20.14 -9.68
N THR A 267 0.44 20.95 -9.59
CA THR A 267 -0.18 21.33 -8.32
C THR A 267 -1.29 20.37 -7.90
N SER A 268 -1.79 19.55 -8.84
CA SER A 268 -2.70 18.44 -8.55
C SER A 268 -1.92 17.20 -8.07
N THR A 269 -2.64 16.26 -7.47
CA THR A 269 -2.08 14.99 -6.98
C THR A 269 -2.44 13.80 -7.89
N PHE A 270 -2.59 14.06 -9.19
CA PHE A 270 -2.88 13.02 -10.18
C PHE A 270 -2.31 13.35 -11.57
N LEU A 271 -2.08 12.31 -12.37
CA LEU A 271 -1.69 12.33 -13.78
C LEU A 271 -2.40 11.19 -14.53
N SER A 272 -3.16 11.52 -15.56
CA SER A 272 -3.79 10.53 -16.44
C SER A 272 -2.91 10.31 -17.68
N THR A 273 -2.73 9.05 -18.11
CA THR A 273 -1.86 8.65 -19.23
C THR A 273 -2.46 7.50 -20.05
N GLY A 274 -2.03 7.31 -21.30
CA GLY A 274 -2.47 6.22 -22.18
C GLY A 274 -3.66 6.55 -23.08
N PHE A 275 -3.90 7.84 -23.35
CA PHE A 275 -4.92 8.32 -24.28
C PHE A 275 -4.40 9.55 -25.08
N PRO A 276 -5.06 9.93 -26.18
CA PRO A 276 -4.61 11.07 -27.00
C PRO A 276 -4.41 12.34 -26.17
N GLU A 277 -3.34 13.09 -26.48
CA GLU A 277 -2.93 14.32 -25.76
C GLU A 277 -2.42 14.10 -24.33
N SER A 278 -2.16 12.86 -23.92
CA SER A 278 -1.47 12.51 -22.67
C SER A 278 -0.11 11.84 -22.94
N PRO A 279 0.75 11.65 -21.92
CA PRO A 279 1.91 10.79 -22.06
C PRO A 279 1.47 9.40 -22.57
N TYR A 280 2.26 8.81 -23.47
CA TYR A 280 1.87 7.59 -24.21
C TYR A 280 0.53 7.79 -24.98
N PRO A 281 0.50 8.67 -25.99
CA PRO A 281 -0.74 9.07 -26.66
C PRO A 281 -1.41 7.94 -27.45
N ASP A 282 -0.64 6.93 -27.86
CA ASP A 282 -1.12 5.72 -28.55
C ASP A 282 -1.62 4.64 -27.57
N GLY A 283 -1.56 4.91 -26.26
CA GLY A 283 -1.82 3.95 -25.20
C GLY A 283 -0.57 3.30 -24.64
N LEU A 284 -0.70 2.76 -23.42
CA LEU A 284 0.33 1.97 -22.76
C LEU A 284 0.41 0.57 -23.38
N VAL A 285 1.61 0.01 -23.44
CA VAL A 285 1.88 -1.25 -24.13
C VAL A 285 1.57 -2.43 -23.20
N ARG A 286 0.77 -3.39 -23.67
CA ARG A 286 0.45 -4.63 -22.93
C ARG A 286 1.70 -5.47 -22.70
N GLY A 287 1.84 -6.02 -21.49
CA GLY A 287 3.00 -6.79 -21.07
C GLY A 287 4.20 -5.94 -20.65
N THR A 288 4.11 -4.61 -20.77
CA THR A 288 5.17 -3.69 -20.32
C THR A 288 4.93 -3.28 -18.88
N THR A 289 6.01 -3.27 -18.11
CA THR A 289 6.06 -2.66 -16.77
C THR A 289 6.51 -1.21 -16.91
N TYR A 290 5.77 -0.31 -16.29
CA TYR A 290 6.08 1.11 -16.22
C TYR A 290 6.47 1.47 -14.80
N TYR A 291 7.45 2.36 -14.67
CA TYR A 291 7.95 2.93 -13.43
C TYR A 291 7.58 4.41 -13.36
N TRP A 292 7.24 4.89 -12.17
CA TRP A 292 6.92 6.28 -11.96
C TRP A 292 7.36 6.76 -10.58
N ARG A 293 7.65 8.05 -10.50
CA ARG A 293 8.16 8.73 -9.30
C ARG A 293 7.53 10.10 -9.20
N VAL A 294 7.36 10.59 -7.98
CA VAL A 294 6.92 11.95 -7.71
C VAL A 294 7.89 12.61 -6.73
N ASP A 295 8.49 13.72 -7.14
CA ASP A 295 9.34 14.53 -6.27
C ASP A 295 8.54 15.74 -5.77
N GLU A 296 8.59 16.00 -4.47
CA GLU A 296 7.84 17.09 -3.84
C GLU A 296 8.63 18.39 -3.88
N VAL A 297 7.99 19.47 -4.30
CA VAL A 297 8.63 20.77 -4.56
C VAL A 297 8.03 21.84 -3.65
N ASN A 298 8.89 22.59 -2.99
CA ASN A 298 8.57 23.81 -2.26
C ASN A 298 9.77 24.76 -2.25
N ASP A 299 9.71 25.82 -3.06
CA ASP A 299 10.81 26.79 -3.22
C ASP A 299 11.15 27.56 -1.92
N ALA A 300 10.28 27.54 -0.91
CA ALA A 300 10.56 28.14 0.39
C ALA A 300 11.49 27.26 1.26
N GLU A 301 11.64 25.98 0.91
CA GLU A 301 12.41 25.02 1.69
C GLU A 301 13.78 24.74 1.03
N PRO A 302 14.93 24.96 1.71
CA PRO A 302 16.26 24.85 1.11
C PRO A 302 16.64 23.47 0.56
N ASN A 303 15.96 22.42 1.01
CA ASN A 303 16.22 21.03 0.63
C ASN A 303 15.22 20.49 -0.40
N SER A 304 14.35 21.36 -0.95
CA SER A 304 13.47 21.04 -2.06
C SER A 304 14.24 21.09 -3.40
N PRO A 305 13.95 20.20 -4.37
CA PRO A 305 12.89 19.18 -4.34
C PRO A 305 13.28 17.93 -3.54
N TRP A 306 12.31 17.33 -2.86
CA TRP A 306 12.47 16.07 -2.12
C TRP A 306 12.11 14.89 -3.02
N LYS A 307 13.12 14.07 -3.33
CA LYS A 307 12.95 12.89 -4.17
C LYS A 307 12.02 11.85 -3.52
N GLY A 308 10.99 11.41 -4.25
CA GLY A 308 10.05 10.40 -3.78
C GLY A 308 10.49 8.95 -4.08
N PRO A 309 9.77 7.96 -3.53
CA PRO A 309 9.98 6.56 -3.89
C PRO A 309 9.52 6.28 -5.34
N ILE A 310 10.05 5.20 -5.91
CA ILE A 310 9.67 4.73 -7.25
C ILE A 310 8.63 3.63 -7.10
N TRP A 311 7.60 3.71 -7.91
CA TRP A 311 6.52 2.74 -7.98
C TRP A 311 6.39 2.17 -9.37
N SER A 312 5.81 0.99 -9.48
CA SER A 312 5.66 0.27 -10.73
C SER A 312 4.23 -0.21 -10.95
N PHE A 313 3.86 -0.41 -12.21
CA PHE A 313 2.66 -1.15 -12.58
C PHE A 313 2.88 -1.84 -13.93
N THR A 314 2.17 -2.93 -14.17
CA THR A 314 2.27 -3.70 -15.42
C THR A 314 0.93 -3.68 -16.14
N ILE A 315 0.94 -3.39 -17.44
CA ILE A 315 -0.25 -3.56 -18.26
C ILE A 315 -0.43 -5.05 -18.56
N GLN A 316 -1.62 -5.59 -18.31
CA GLN A 316 -1.93 -7.00 -18.49
C GLN A 316 -1.51 -7.49 -19.89
N PRO A 317 -0.70 -8.57 -19.99
CA PRO A 317 -0.32 -9.14 -21.26
C PRO A 317 -1.52 -9.59 -22.08
N SER A 318 -1.39 -9.57 -23.41
CA SER A 318 -2.39 -10.13 -24.33
C SER A 318 -2.35 -11.67 -24.40
N ILE A 319 -1.24 -12.28 -23.99
CA ILE A 319 -1.00 -13.72 -23.98
C ILE A 319 -1.19 -14.31 -22.58
N ALA A 320 -1.34 -15.63 -22.51
CA ALA A 320 -1.31 -16.34 -21.23
C ALA A 320 0.02 -16.11 -20.51
N TYR A 321 -0.02 -16.01 -19.18
CA TYR A 321 1.14 -15.72 -18.34
C TYR A 321 1.05 -16.45 -17.00
N ASN A 322 2.12 -16.40 -16.20
CA ASN A 322 2.20 -17.02 -14.88
C ASN A 322 1.81 -18.52 -14.88
N PRO A 323 2.60 -19.38 -15.56
CA PRO A 323 2.31 -20.82 -15.62
C PRO A 323 2.43 -21.46 -14.24
N VAL A 324 1.64 -22.50 -14.02
CA VAL A 324 1.64 -23.37 -12.84
C VAL A 324 1.77 -24.81 -13.33
N PRO A 325 2.79 -25.59 -12.92
CA PRO A 325 3.98 -25.16 -12.20
C PRO A 325 4.74 -24.04 -12.92
N ALA A 326 5.50 -23.26 -12.14
CA ALA A 326 6.31 -22.16 -12.68
C ALA A 326 7.33 -22.67 -13.71
N ASP A 327 7.73 -21.79 -14.62
CA ASP A 327 8.80 -22.11 -15.58
C ASP A 327 10.09 -22.53 -14.82
N GLY A 328 10.69 -23.64 -15.26
CA GLY A 328 11.83 -24.25 -14.59
C GLY A 328 11.52 -25.06 -13.32
N ALA A 329 10.25 -25.37 -13.00
CA ALA A 329 9.92 -26.22 -11.87
C ALA A 329 10.44 -27.66 -12.03
N ASP A 330 11.17 -28.15 -11.02
CA ASP A 330 11.65 -29.53 -10.90
C ASP A 330 10.77 -30.35 -9.96
N PHE A 331 10.88 -31.69 -10.03
CA PHE A 331 10.17 -32.65 -9.17
C PHE A 331 8.64 -32.52 -9.21
N VAL A 332 8.11 -32.12 -10.36
CA VAL A 332 6.67 -32.03 -10.63
C VAL A 332 6.06 -33.44 -10.68
N ASP A 333 4.91 -33.60 -10.03
CA ASP A 333 4.17 -34.88 -10.03
C ASP A 333 3.82 -35.33 -11.45
N LEU A 334 3.90 -36.65 -11.72
CA LEU A 334 3.64 -37.20 -13.05
C LEU A 334 2.17 -37.03 -13.50
N ASN A 335 1.26 -36.75 -12.57
CA ASN A 335 -0.16 -36.47 -12.79
C ASN A 335 -0.53 -35.00 -12.51
N VAL A 336 0.44 -34.08 -12.69
CA VAL A 336 0.26 -32.64 -12.47
C VAL A 336 -0.91 -32.06 -13.28
N GLU A 337 -1.66 -31.16 -12.67
CA GLU A 337 -2.55 -30.25 -13.39
C GLU A 337 -1.78 -28.97 -13.72
N LEU A 338 -1.64 -28.66 -15.01
CA LEU A 338 -1.02 -27.43 -15.47
C LEU A 338 -2.05 -26.30 -15.41
N GLY A 339 -1.64 -25.09 -15.06
CA GLY A 339 -2.47 -23.89 -14.99
C GLY A 339 -1.76 -22.65 -15.51
N TRP A 340 -2.52 -21.60 -15.82
CA TRP A 340 -1.98 -20.28 -16.22
C TRP A 340 -3.00 -19.17 -15.97
N SER A 341 -2.53 -17.92 -15.94
CA SER A 341 -3.39 -16.74 -15.99
C SER A 341 -3.74 -16.40 -17.44
N ALA A 342 -5.02 -16.10 -17.69
CA ALA A 342 -5.51 -15.71 -19.00
C ALA A 342 -4.98 -14.33 -19.45
N GLY A 343 -4.62 -14.21 -20.73
CA GLY A 343 -4.32 -12.92 -21.35
C GLY A 343 -5.54 -12.00 -21.40
N PHE A 344 -5.31 -10.71 -21.61
CA PHE A 344 -6.38 -9.70 -21.65
C PHE A 344 -7.50 -10.09 -22.62
N SER A 345 -8.72 -10.22 -22.09
CA SER A 345 -9.94 -10.58 -22.84
C SER A 345 -9.88 -11.96 -23.55
N ALA A 346 -9.00 -12.88 -23.15
CA ALA A 346 -8.93 -14.21 -23.73
C ALA A 346 -10.19 -15.03 -23.36
N ALA A 347 -10.98 -15.40 -24.39
CA ALA A 347 -12.16 -16.27 -24.24
C ALA A 347 -11.83 -17.76 -24.43
N LEU A 348 -10.70 -18.05 -25.07
CA LEU A 348 -10.22 -19.38 -25.42
C LEU A 348 -8.70 -19.33 -25.48
N HIS A 349 -8.05 -20.39 -25.00
CA HIS A 349 -6.61 -20.57 -25.08
C HIS A 349 -6.30 -21.71 -26.06
N THR A 350 -5.20 -21.59 -26.78
CA THR A 350 -4.60 -22.74 -27.48
C THR A 350 -3.39 -23.19 -26.68
N VAL A 351 -3.48 -24.39 -26.12
CA VAL A 351 -2.47 -25.00 -25.26
C VAL A 351 -1.58 -25.90 -26.11
N TYR A 352 -0.28 -25.64 -26.08
CA TYR A 352 0.75 -26.46 -26.72
C TYR A 352 1.56 -27.12 -25.60
N PHE A 353 1.61 -28.44 -25.60
CA PHE A 353 2.29 -29.21 -24.57
C PHE A 353 3.04 -30.40 -25.18
N GLY A 354 4.30 -30.61 -24.80
CA GLY A 354 5.12 -31.71 -25.31
C GLY A 354 6.53 -31.73 -24.75
N ASP A 355 7.30 -32.78 -25.05
CA ASP A 355 8.71 -32.92 -24.65
C ASP A 355 9.71 -32.36 -25.68
N ASN A 356 9.20 -31.75 -26.77
CA ASN A 356 9.99 -31.06 -27.78
C ASN A 356 9.71 -29.55 -27.75
N PHE A 357 10.75 -28.77 -27.42
CA PHE A 357 10.69 -27.31 -27.36
C PHE A 357 10.24 -26.68 -28.69
N GLU A 358 10.76 -27.15 -29.82
CA GLU A 358 10.47 -26.54 -31.12
C GLU A 358 9.01 -26.73 -31.52
N ASP A 359 8.42 -27.88 -31.22
CA ASP A 359 7.01 -28.14 -31.54
C ASP A 359 6.07 -27.25 -30.71
N VAL A 360 6.41 -27.08 -29.42
CA VAL A 360 5.64 -26.21 -28.51
C VAL A 360 5.82 -24.74 -28.86
N ASN A 361 7.04 -24.30 -29.17
CA ASN A 361 7.36 -22.91 -29.50
C ASN A 361 6.77 -22.48 -30.87
N ASN A 362 6.86 -23.35 -31.88
CA ASN A 362 6.32 -23.09 -33.21
C ASN A 362 4.79 -23.22 -33.28
N ALA A 363 4.15 -23.69 -32.21
CA ALA A 363 2.70 -23.73 -32.07
C ALA A 363 2.00 -24.54 -33.19
N THR A 364 2.60 -25.68 -33.58
CA THR A 364 2.20 -26.48 -34.75
C THR A 364 0.92 -27.28 -34.53
N GLU A 365 0.72 -27.88 -33.34
CA GLU A 365 -0.50 -28.64 -32.98
C GLU A 365 -0.90 -28.37 -31.53
N GLY A 366 -1.97 -27.58 -31.32
CA GLY A 366 -2.41 -27.16 -29.99
C GLY A 366 -3.85 -27.55 -29.67
N LEU A 367 -4.12 -27.75 -28.38
CA LEU A 367 -5.43 -28.08 -27.84
C LEU A 367 -6.18 -26.81 -27.45
N LYS A 368 -7.41 -26.66 -27.94
CA LYS A 368 -8.27 -25.54 -27.56
C LYS A 368 -8.87 -25.78 -26.17
N GLN A 369 -8.62 -24.87 -25.24
CA GLN A 369 -9.08 -24.94 -23.86
C GLN A 369 -9.84 -23.67 -23.48
N ILE A 370 -10.99 -23.87 -22.82
CA ILE A 370 -11.74 -22.78 -22.17
C ILE A 370 -11.24 -22.63 -20.73
N ALA A 371 -10.92 -23.75 -20.08
CA ALA A 371 -10.36 -23.73 -18.74
C ALA A 371 -8.95 -23.11 -18.76
N MET A 372 -8.58 -22.51 -17.63
CA MET A 372 -7.22 -22.03 -17.35
C MET A 372 -6.32 -23.15 -16.81
N THR A 373 -6.76 -24.40 -16.95
CA THR A 373 -6.03 -25.59 -16.55
C THR A 373 -6.04 -26.65 -17.65
N TYR A 374 -5.02 -27.50 -17.64
CA TYR A 374 -4.86 -28.63 -18.53
C TYR A 374 -4.19 -29.79 -17.79
N THR A 375 -4.84 -30.95 -17.74
CA THR A 375 -4.27 -32.17 -17.20
C THR A 375 -3.76 -33.04 -18.35
N PRO A 376 -2.44 -33.15 -18.57
CA PRO A 376 -1.88 -34.06 -19.56
C PRO A 376 -2.09 -35.53 -19.16
N GLU A 377 -1.84 -36.44 -20.09
CA GLU A 377 -1.65 -37.85 -19.74
C GLU A 377 -0.44 -38.02 -18.82
N LEU A 378 -0.35 -39.18 -18.15
CA LEU A 378 0.70 -39.46 -17.18
C LEU A 378 2.09 -39.21 -17.78
N LEU A 379 2.85 -38.29 -17.19
CA LEU A 379 4.17 -37.90 -17.66
C LEU A 379 5.20 -39.00 -17.41
N GLU A 380 6.28 -38.97 -18.19
CA GLU A 380 7.41 -39.89 -18.04
C GLU A 380 8.48 -39.33 -17.10
N LEU A 381 9.00 -40.19 -16.22
CA LEU A 381 10.05 -39.81 -15.28
C LEU A 381 11.36 -39.44 -16.02
N GLY A 382 11.95 -38.31 -15.64
CA GLY A 382 13.25 -37.88 -16.16
C GLY A 382 13.20 -37.14 -17.51
N LYS A 383 12.01 -36.80 -18.00
CA LYS A 383 11.82 -35.93 -19.17
C LYS A 383 11.57 -34.47 -18.78
N THR A 384 11.89 -33.58 -19.71
CA THR A 384 11.52 -32.16 -19.66
C THR A 384 10.31 -31.94 -20.56
N TYR A 385 9.31 -31.22 -20.06
CA TYR A 385 8.10 -30.87 -20.80
C TYR A 385 7.98 -29.35 -20.93
N TYR A 386 7.47 -28.91 -22.06
CA TYR A 386 7.27 -27.50 -22.41
C TYR A 386 5.77 -27.21 -22.53
N LEU A 387 5.34 -26.03 -22.06
CA LEU A 387 3.96 -25.55 -22.13
C LEU A 387 3.95 -24.14 -22.73
N ALA A 388 3.06 -23.90 -23.70
CA ALA A 388 2.77 -22.56 -24.19
C ALA A 388 1.25 -22.34 -24.32
N GLY A 389 0.78 -21.16 -23.91
CA GLY A 389 -0.59 -20.71 -24.09
C GLY A 389 -0.65 -19.50 -25.01
N LYS A 390 -1.38 -19.60 -26.12
CA LYS A 390 -1.65 -18.48 -27.04
C LYS A 390 -3.12 -18.09 -27.07
#